data_AF-A0A258HCC0-F1
#
_entry.id   AF-A0A258HCC0-F1
#
_cell.length_a   1.000
_cell.length_b   1.000
_cell.length_c   1.000
_cell.angle_alpha   90.00
_cell.angle_beta   90.00
_cell.angle_gamma   90.00
#
_symmetry.space_group_name_H-M   'P 1'
#
loop_
_entity.id
_entity.type
_entity.pdbx_description
1 polymer ?
#
loop_
_entity_poly.entity_id
_entity_poly.type
_entity_poly.pdbx_seq_one_letter_code
_entity_poly.pdbx_strand_id
1 'polypeptide(L)'
;MLERAWSAETAFQGIALTEDDVASRGQCGVSSLWLARYLNRQGLDVSFTEGRIHLLSGEGDEHVWVEVRGIADEPLVVDLTSDQYQSELGTSVHMGVYANDYETVGRYTPDQQLSPDNVPRRKLLARYAILEQNIARLPRRYRLV
;
A
#
# COMPACT_ATOMS: atom_id res chain seq x y z
N MET A 1 8.26 -10.09 3.16
CA MET A 1 9.38 -9.77 2.22
C MET A 1 9.67 -8.27 2.25
N LEU A 2 8.69 -7.44 1.90
CA LEU A 2 8.79 -5.98 1.95
C LEU A 2 9.14 -5.43 3.33
N GLU A 3 8.60 -6.02 4.40
CA GLU A 3 8.96 -5.71 5.80
C GLU A 3 10.47 -5.63 6.06
N ARG A 4 11.27 -6.46 5.38
CA ARG A 4 12.74 -6.45 5.54
C ARG A 4 13.44 -5.35 4.77
N ALA A 5 12.73 -4.73 3.83
CA ALA A 5 13.21 -3.63 3.00
C ALA A 5 12.68 -2.26 3.47
N TRP A 6 11.67 -2.24 4.34
CA TRP A 6 11.19 -1.04 4.99
C TRP A 6 12.24 -0.47 5.94
N SER A 7 12.33 0.86 5.96
CA SER A 7 13.15 1.62 6.88
C SER A 7 12.53 2.98 7.15
N ALA A 8 13.10 3.75 8.09
CA ALA A 8 12.70 5.13 8.31
C ALA A 8 12.86 6.01 7.06
N GLU A 9 13.80 5.67 6.16
CA GLU A 9 14.04 6.42 4.93
C GLU A 9 13.00 6.13 3.84
N THR A 10 12.29 4.99 3.92
CA THR A 10 11.22 4.64 2.98
C THR A 10 9.85 5.15 3.46
N ALA A 11 9.70 5.43 4.76
CA ALA A 11 8.48 5.93 5.37
C ALA A 11 8.10 7.34 4.89
N PHE A 12 6.81 7.71 5.03
CA PHE A 12 6.33 9.05 4.70
C PHE A 12 7.02 10.12 5.55
N GLN A 13 7.41 11.21 4.89
CA GLN A 13 8.09 12.32 5.54
C GLN A 13 7.19 12.95 6.61
N GLY A 14 7.75 13.23 7.78
CA GLY A 14 7.00 13.85 8.88
C GLY A 14 6.32 12.86 9.83
N ILE A 15 6.47 11.55 9.61
CA ILE A 15 6.14 10.55 10.62
C ILE A 15 7.37 10.30 11.48
N ALA A 16 7.24 10.53 12.79
CA ALA A 16 8.24 10.10 13.77
C ALA A 16 7.94 8.65 14.14
N LEU A 17 8.73 7.71 13.62
CA LEU A 17 8.60 6.30 13.94
C LEU A 17 9.24 6.01 15.30
N THR A 18 8.56 5.20 16.09
CA THR A 18 8.99 4.65 17.37
C THR A 18 9.14 3.14 17.27
N GLU A 19 9.76 2.50 18.27
CA GLU A 19 9.94 1.04 18.29
C GLU A 19 8.61 0.28 18.45
N ASP A 20 7.58 0.95 18.99
CA ASP A 20 6.24 0.38 19.20
C ASP A 20 5.35 0.48 17.96
N ASP A 21 5.77 1.22 16.93
CA ASP A 21 5.01 1.34 15.69
C ASP A 21 5.08 0.05 14.88
N VAL A 22 3.95 -0.30 14.24
CA VAL A 22 3.95 -1.38 13.26
C VAL A 22 4.94 -1.08 12.13
N ALA A 23 5.62 -2.11 11.64
CA ALA A 23 6.70 -1.95 10.67
C ALA A 23 6.25 -1.26 9.36
N SER A 24 4.97 -1.39 9.00
CA SER A 24 4.36 -0.79 7.82
C SER A 24 3.98 0.69 7.97
N ARG A 25 4.11 1.28 9.17
CA ARG A 25 3.72 2.67 9.43
C ARG A 25 4.42 3.63 8.47
N GLY A 26 3.64 4.40 7.73
CA GLY A 26 4.15 5.33 6.72
C GLY A 26 4.71 4.67 5.46
N GLN A 27 4.61 3.35 5.30
CA GLN A 27 5.14 2.59 4.18
C GLN A 27 4.12 2.39 3.05
N CYS A 28 2.86 2.82 3.22
CA CYS A 28 1.77 2.59 2.26
C CYS A 28 2.13 3.06 0.85
N GLY A 29 2.63 4.28 0.69
CA GLY A 29 2.99 4.83 -0.61
C GLY A 29 4.07 4.02 -1.36
N VAL A 30 5.17 3.66 -0.69
CA VAL A 30 6.26 2.92 -1.35
C VAL A 30 5.89 1.47 -1.62
N SER A 31 5.12 0.85 -0.71
CA SER A 31 4.69 -0.54 -0.82
C SER A 31 3.66 -0.72 -1.93
N SER A 32 2.67 0.17 -1.99
CA SER A 32 1.64 0.17 -3.03
C SER A 32 2.23 0.50 -4.40
N LEU A 33 3.18 1.44 -4.50
CA LEU A 33 3.86 1.71 -5.77
C LEU A 33 4.70 0.51 -6.24
N TRP A 34 5.42 -0.14 -5.33
CA TRP A 34 6.18 -1.34 -5.66
C TRP A 34 5.29 -2.48 -6.14
N LEU A 35 4.19 -2.75 -5.43
CA LEU A 35 3.25 -3.80 -5.79
C LEU A 35 2.60 -3.48 -7.14
N ALA A 36 2.10 -2.26 -7.33
CA ALA A 36 1.44 -1.86 -8.56
C ALA A 36 2.39 -1.99 -9.76
N ARG A 37 3.65 -1.56 -9.65
CA ARG A 37 4.63 -1.76 -10.72
C ARG A 37 4.98 -3.23 -10.95
N TYR A 38 5.05 -4.03 -9.90
CA TYR A 38 5.28 -5.47 -10.02
C TYR A 38 4.15 -6.15 -10.80
N LEU A 39 2.89 -5.91 -10.41
CA LEU A 39 1.71 -6.49 -11.04
C LEU A 39 1.52 -5.98 -12.47
N ASN A 40 1.76 -4.69 -12.73
CA ASN A 40 1.71 -4.12 -14.08
C ASN A 40 2.71 -4.83 -15.01
N ARG A 41 3.93 -5.13 -14.53
CA ARG A 41 4.92 -5.92 -15.29
C ARG A 41 4.50 -7.37 -15.53
N GLN A 42 3.59 -7.92 -14.72
CA GLN A 42 2.97 -9.23 -14.97
C GLN A 42 1.80 -9.14 -15.97
N GLY A 43 1.50 -7.96 -16.51
CA GLY A 43 0.43 -7.76 -17.50
C GLY A 43 -0.95 -7.56 -16.88
N LEU A 44 -1.05 -7.28 -15.57
CA LEU A 44 -2.31 -6.96 -14.92
C LEU A 44 -2.65 -5.48 -15.08
N ASP A 45 -3.94 -5.18 -15.28
CA ASP A 45 -4.47 -3.81 -15.26
C ASP A 45 -4.56 -3.33 -13.80
N VAL A 46 -3.66 -2.43 -13.41
CA VAL A 46 -3.53 -1.99 -12.03
C VAL A 46 -3.38 -0.47 -11.91
N SER A 47 -3.97 0.08 -10.86
CA SER A 47 -3.84 1.49 -10.49
C SER A 47 -3.18 1.64 -9.13
N PHE A 48 -2.31 2.64 -9.01
CA PHE A 48 -1.86 3.17 -7.73
C PHE A 48 -2.92 4.16 -7.24
N THR A 49 -3.57 3.87 -6.13
CA THR A 49 -4.73 4.63 -5.66
C THR A 49 -4.38 5.38 -4.37
N GLU A 50 -4.61 6.69 -4.38
CA GLU A 50 -4.59 7.56 -3.20
C GLU A 50 -6.06 7.82 -2.77
N GLY A 51 -6.34 7.80 -1.47
CA GLY A 51 -7.68 8.10 -0.97
C GLY A 51 -7.77 8.00 0.54
N ARG A 52 -8.92 7.57 1.05
CA ARG A 52 -9.17 7.42 2.49
C ARG A 52 -9.59 6.02 2.87
N ILE A 53 -9.14 5.54 4.03
CA ILE A 53 -9.70 4.36 4.69
C ILE A 53 -10.55 4.82 5.87
N HIS A 54 -11.80 4.35 5.92
CA HIS A 54 -12.71 4.60 7.04
C HIS A 54 -12.80 3.35 7.89
N LEU A 55 -12.47 3.50 9.16
CA LEU A 55 -12.57 2.45 10.16
C LEU A 55 -13.78 2.72 11.07
N LEU A 56 -14.19 1.73 11.87
CA LEU A 56 -15.33 1.90 12.79
C LEU A 56 -15.02 2.95 13.86
N SER A 57 -13.75 3.12 14.22
CA SER A 57 -13.30 3.95 15.32
C SER A 57 -13.31 5.46 15.06
N GLY A 58 -13.45 5.94 13.82
CA GLY A 58 -13.39 7.40 13.58
C GLY A 58 -13.31 7.89 12.13
N GLU A 59 -12.77 9.10 11.98
CA GLU A 59 -12.60 9.79 10.69
C GLU A 59 -11.64 9.06 9.75
N GLY A 60 -11.82 9.25 8.44
CA GLY A 60 -11.04 8.54 7.44
C GLY A 60 -9.57 8.98 7.41
N ASP A 61 -8.65 8.02 7.41
CA ASP A 61 -7.20 8.25 7.34
C ASP A 61 -6.73 8.28 5.88
N GLU A 62 -5.80 9.20 5.56
CA GLU A 62 -5.21 9.29 4.23
C GLU A 62 -4.34 8.08 3.96
N HIS A 63 -4.66 7.33 2.91
CA HIS A 63 -4.03 6.04 2.67
C HIS A 63 -3.83 5.75 1.18
N VAL A 64 -2.98 4.76 0.90
CA VAL A 64 -2.58 4.39 -0.46
C VAL A 64 -2.60 2.88 -0.63
N TRP A 65 -3.29 2.40 -1.67
CA TRP A 65 -3.43 0.98 -1.99
C TRP A 65 -3.28 0.72 -3.49
N VAL A 66 -3.39 -0.55 -3.89
CA VAL A 66 -3.43 -0.97 -5.29
C VAL A 66 -4.83 -1.41 -5.64
N GLU A 67 -5.37 -0.95 -6.77
CA GLU A 67 -6.55 -1.53 -7.38
C GLU A 67 -6.13 -2.43 -8.55
N VAL A 68 -6.65 -3.66 -8.59
CA VAL A 68 -6.49 -4.58 -9.72
C VAL A 68 -7.82 -4.73 -10.44
N ARG A 69 -7.83 -4.46 -11.75
CA ARG A 69 -9.02 -4.45 -12.60
C ARG A 69 -9.05 -5.66 -13.53
N GLY A 70 -10.25 -5.97 -14.04
CA GLY A 70 -10.45 -7.06 -15.01
C GLY A 70 -10.46 -8.47 -14.42
N ILE A 71 -10.41 -8.61 -13.08
CA ILE A 71 -10.55 -9.90 -12.39
C ILE A 71 -12.00 -10.16 -11.96
N ALA A 72 -12.72 -9.10 -11.58
CA ALA A 72 -14.13 -9.12 -11.17
C ALA A 72 -14.84 -7.87 -11.73
N ASP A 73 -16.15 -7.78 -11.50
CA ASP A 73 -16.97 -6.64 -11.92
C ASP A 73 -16.53 -5.32 -11.24
N GLU A 74 -16.06 -5.43 -9.99
CA GLU A 74 -15.48 -4.33 -9.22
C GLU A 74 -13.95 -4.48 -9.10
N PRO A 75 -13.19 -3.37 -8.99
CA PRO A 75 -11.75 -3.44 -8.74
C PRO A 75 -11.45 -4.17 -7.43
N LEU A 76 -10.44 -5.05 -7.46
CA LEU A 76 -9.90 -5.68 -6.26
C LEU A 76 -8.92 -4.71 -5.59
N VAL A 77 -9.22 -4.31 -4.36
CA VAL A 77 -8.33 -3.56 -3.47
C VAL A 77 -7.30 -4.50 -2.87
N VAL A 78 -6.02 -4.14 -2.96
CA VAL A 78 -4.90 -4.83 -2.31
C VAL A 78 -4.08 -3.83 -1.51
N ASP A 79 -3.99 -4.04 -0.20
CA ASP A 79 -3.27 -3.19 0.74
C ASP A 79 -2.32 -4.03 1.60
N LEU A 80 -1.03 -3.90 1.31
CA LEU A 80 0.05 -4.61 2.01
C LEU A 80 0.43 -3.97 3.35
N THR A 81 -0.22 -2.86 3.71
CA THR A 81 0.06 -2.06 4.90
C THR A 81 -1.17 -1.91 5.79
N SER A 82 -2.15 -2.81 5.60
CA SER A 82 -3.40 -2.87 6.36
C SER A 82 -3.19 -3.34 7.81
N ASP A 83 -2.02 -3.90 8.12
CA ASP A 83 -1.60 -4.25 9.48
C ASP A 83 -1.55 -3.03 10.42
N GLN A 84 -1.44 -1.79 9.88
CA GLN A 84 -1.66 -0.54 10.63
C GLN A 84 -3.04 -0.46 11.28
N TYR A 85 -4.00 -1.19 10.74
CA TYR A 85 -5.39 -1.20 11.16
C TYR A 85 -5.82 -2.61 11.60
N GLN A 86 -4.86 -3.49 11.93
CA GLN A 86 -5.13 -4.91 12.20
C GLN A 86 -6.17 -5.14 13.30
N SER A 87 -6.20 -4.30 14.34
CA SER A 87 -7.19 -4.40 15.42
C SER A 87 -8.62 -4.21 14.95
N GLU A 88 -8.82 -3.49 13.85
CA GLU A 88 -10.14 -3.20 13.28
C GLU A 88 -10.43 -4.10 12.07
N LEU A 89 -9.49 -4.22 11.13
CA LEU A 89 -9.66 -5.02 9.91
C LEU A 89 -9.55 -6.53 10.16
N GLY A 90 -8.87 -6.94 11.23
CA GLY A 90 -8.58 -8.36 11.52
C GLY A 90 -7.56 -9.01 10.58
N THR A 91 -6.99 -8.27 9.63
CA THR A 91 -6.06 -8.78 8.61
C THR A 91 -4.76 -7.97 8.58
N SER A 92 -3.63 -8.63 8.33
CA SER A 92 -2.34 -7.94 8.11
C SER A 92 -2.16 -7.47 6.66
N VAL A 93 -2.80 -8.15 5.72
CA VAL A 93 -2.91 -7.76 4.31
C VAL A 93 -4.38 -7.79 3.93
N HIS A 94 -4.89 -6.68 3.42
CA HIS A 94 -6.26 -6.62 2.93
C HIS A 94 -6.27 -6.94 1.44
N MET A 95 -7.20 -7.82 1.06
CA MET A 95 -7.52 -8.15 -0.32
C MET A 95 -9.02 -8.37 -0.43
N GLY A 96 -9.71 -7.50 -1.15
CA GLY A 96 -11.16 -7.51 -1.23
C GLY A 96 -11.70 -6.51 -2.24
N VAL A 97 -13.00 -6.56 -2.52
CA VAL A 97 -13.69 -5.51 -3.28
C VAL A 97 -14.00 -4.33 -2.36
N TYR A 98 -14.41 -3.20 -2.94
CA TYR A 98 -14.87 -2.07 -2.15
C TYR A 98 -16.07 -2.46 -1.30
N ALA A 99 -16.03 -2.11 -0.02
CA ALA A 99 -17.19 -2.26 0.85
C ALA A 99 -18.28 -1.25 0.44
N ASN A 100 -19.47 -1.77 0.12
CA ASN A 100 -20.59 -0.96 -0.39
C ASN A 100 -21.52 -0.43 0.71
N ASP A 101 -21.31 -0.80 1.97
CA ASP A 101 -22.10 -0.34 3.11
C ASP A 101 -21.24 0.38 4.17
N TYR A 102 -21.92 1.19 5.00
CA TYR A 102 -21.29 1.95 6.09
C TYR A 102 -21.04 1.08 7.34
N GLU A 103 -21.54 -0.16 7.35
CA GLU A 103 -21.40 -1.09 8.48
C GLU A 103 -20.18 -2.00 8.35
N THR A 104 -19.56 -2.09 7.17
CA THR A 104 -18.33 -2.87 6.98
C THR A 104 -17.11 -2.11 7.49
N VAL A 105 -16.29 -2.80 8.28
CA VAL A 105 -15.01 -2.29 8.79
C VAL A 105 -14.01 -2.15 7.64
N GLY A 106 -13.33 -1.01 7.54
CA GLY A 106 -12.27 -0.82 6.54
C GLY A 106 -12.77 -0.42 5.17
N ARG A 107 -13.64 0.60 5.09
CA ARG A 107 -14.11 1.10 3.81
C ARG A 107 -13.06 1.97 3.16
N TYR A 108 -12.57 1.52 2.00
CA TYR A 108 -11.67 2.29 1.16
C TYR A 108 -12.47 3.22 0.23
N THR A 109 -12.10 4.49 0.17
CA THR A 109 -12.73 5.51 -0.69
C THR A 109 -11.66 6.16 -1.57
N PRO A 110 -11.63 5.88 -2.88
CA PRO A 110 -10.59 6.42 -3.77
C PRO A 110 -10.80 7.91 -4.03
N ASP A 111 -9.74 8.71 -3.90
CA ASP A 111 -9.72 10.12 -4.31
C ASP A 111 -9.04 10.29 -5.69
N GLN A 112 -7.95 9.55 -5.92
CA GLN A 112 -7.17 9.63 -7.15
C GLN A 112 -6.60 8.27 -7.55
N GLN A 113 -6.77 7.89 -8.81
CA GLN A 113 -6.15 6.71 -9.42
C GLN A 113 -5.05 7.15 -10.39
N LEU A 114 -3.86 6.57 -10.24
CA LEU A 114 -2.69 6.91 -11.02
C LEU A 114 -2.13 5.66 -11.71
N SER A 115 -1.62 5.85 -12.92
CA SER A 115 -0.79 4.82 -13.55
C SER A 115 0.49 4.61 -12.72
N PRO A 116 0.88 3.37 -12.39
CA PRO A 116 2.08 3.09 -11.57
C PRO A 116 3.38 3.61 -12.18
N ASP A 117 3.42 3.75 -13.51
CA ASP A 117 4.58 4.24 -14.24
C ASP A 117 4.60 5.78 -14.35
N ASN A 118 3.50 6.46 -14.04
CA ASN A 118 3.35 7.91 -14.16
C ASN A 118 2.83 8.57 -12.88
N VAL A 119 3.46 8.26 -11.73
CA VAL A 119 3.13 8.89 -10.45
C VAL A 119 3.86 10.23 -10.29
N PRO A 120 3.15 11.39 -10.21
CA PRO A 120 3.77 12.73 -10.22
C PRO A 120 4.33 13.17 -8.85
N ARG A 121 4.74 12.23 -8.00
CA ARG A 121 5.13 12.48 -6.60
C ARG A 121 6.65 12.31 -6.42
N ARG A 122 7.44 13.34 -6.75
CA ARG A 122 8.92 13.27 -6.71
C ARG A 122 9.49 12.71 -5.40
N LYS A 123 8.94 13.13 -4.26
CA LYS A 123 9.39 12.66 -2.93
C LYS A 123 9.02 11.20 -2.66
N LEU A 124 7.90 10.72 -3.18
CA LEU A 124 7.56 9.29 -3.12
C LEU A 124 8.51 8.49 -4.00
N LEU A 125 8.79 8.95 -5.22
CA LEU A 125 9.71 8.27 -6.14
C LEU A 125 11.14 8.14 -5.57
N ALA A 126 11.62 9.17 -4.86
CA ALA A 126 12.91 9.11 -4.17
C ALA A 126 12.95 8.01 -3.10
N ARG A 127 11.90 7.90 -2.27
CA ARG A 127 11.78 6.87 -1.23
C ARG A 127 11.58 5.47 -1.83
N TYR A 128 10.82 5.39 -2.92
CA TYR A 128 10.65 4.15 -3.68
C TYR A 128 11.98 3.62 -4.22
N ALA A 129 12.86 4.49 -4.73
CA ALA A 129 14.19 4.08 -5.17
C ALA A 129 15.03 3.49 -4.02
N ILE A 130 14.88 4.02 -2.80
CA ILE A 130 15.53 3.46 -1.59
C ILE A 130 14.96 2.07 -1.28
N LEU A 131 13.63 1.92 -1.33
CA LEU A 131 12.98 0.62 -1.15
C LEU A 131 13.52 -0.42 -2.14
N GLU A 132 13.64 -0.08 -3.43
CA GLU A 132 14.21 -0.97 -4.45
C GLU A 132 15.66 -1.36 -4.15
N GLN A 133 16.49 -0.41 -3.71
CA GLN A 133 17.86 -0.70 -3.29
C GLN A 133 17.90 -1.66 -2.09
N ASN A 134 17.01 -1.47 -1.12
CA ASN A 134 16.91 -2.34 0.04
C ASN A 134 16.51 -3.77 -0.38
N ILE A 135 15.51 -3.91 -1.24
CA ILE A 135 15.10 -5.22 -1.81
C ILE A 135 16.26 -5.87 -2.57
N ALA A 136 17.00 -5.11 -3.38
CA ALA A 136 18.13 -5.63 -4.16
C ALA A 136 19.29 -6.13 -3.28
N ARG A 137 19.38 -5.69 -2.01
CA ARG A 137 20.37 -6.14 -1.02
C ARG A 137 19.92 -7.37 -0.24
N LEU A 138 18.61 -7.69 -0.22
CA LEU A 138 18.11 -8.86 0.51
C LEU A 138 18.68 -10.17 -0.06
N PRO A 139 18.88 -11.23 0.75
CA PRO A 139 19.21 -12.56 0.22
C PRO A 139 18.20 -13.02 -0.85
N ARG A 140 18.64 -13.76 -1.86
CA ARG A 140 17.80 -14.22 -2.99
C ARG A 140 16.49 -14.90 -2.57
N ARG A 141 16.50 -15.66 -1.47
CA ARG A 141 15.31 -16.33 -0.90
C ARG A 141 14.19 -15.36 -0.44
N TYR A 142 14.49 -14.07 -0.37
CA TYR A 142 13.56 -13.01 0.00
C TYR A 142 13.35 -12.01 -1.15
N ARG A 143 13.49 -12.44 -2.40
CA ARG A 143 13.15 -11.63 -3.57
C ARG A 143 12.08 -12.37 -4.37
N LEU A 144 11.08 -11.66 -4.86
CA LEU A 144 10.23 -12.19 -5.92
C LEU A 144 11.10 -12.29 -7.18
N VAL A 145 11.14 -13.49 -7.77
CA VAL A 145 11.91 -13.82 -8.97
C VAL A 145 11.04 -13.63 -10.19
#